data_AF-A0A645HEK2-F1
#
_entry.id   AF-A0A645HEK2-F1
#
_cell.length_a   1.000
_cell.length_b   1.000
_cell.length_c   1.000
_cell.angle_alpha   90.00
_cell.angle_beta   90.00
_cell.angle_gamma   90.00
#
_symmetry.space_group_name_H-M   'P 1'
#
loop_
_entity.id
_entity.type
_entity.pdbx_description
1 polymer ?
#
loop_
_entity_poly.entity_id
_entity_poly.type
_entity_poly.pdbx_seq_one_letter_code
_entity_poly.pdbx_strand_id
1 'polypeptide(L)'
;MIPLDKLGAFSNRLSLTNIASKADAYKPKPKTTYNMIKDYVFNKYSFNVHSAYIAEVKRSLGLPMFDAPNAVETLKSPRKHPTPIQIVAIKEALSHFEVI
;
A
#
# COMPACT_ATOMS: atom_id res chain seq x y z
N MET A 1 -4.12 42.05 -33.26
CA MET A 1 -4.74 40.72 -33.44
C MET A 1 -3.68 39.68 -33.16
N ILE A 2 -3.85 38.81 -32.17
CA ILE A 2 -2.92 37.70 -31.91
C ILE A 2 -3.24 36.60 -32.94
N PRO A 3 -2.27 36.09 -33.71
CA PRO A 3 -2.48 35.01 -34.66
C PRO A 3 -3.05 33.76 -33.98
N LEU A 4 -4.10 33.16 -34.57
CA LEU A 4 -4.86 32.04 -33.97
C LEU A 4 -4.01 30.77 -33.75
N ASP A 5 -2.96 30.60 -34.54
CA ASP A 5 -1.93 29.56 -34.42
C ASP A 5 -1.11 29.65 -33.11
N LYS A 6 -0.99 30.85 -32.53
CA LYS A 6 -0.27 31.05 -31.25
C LYS A 6 -1.13 30.76 -30.02
N LEU A 7 -2.46 30.77 -30.13
CA LEU A 7 -3.36 30.49 -29.01
C LEU A 7 -3.29 29.03 -28.55
N GLY A 8 -3.25 28.09 -29.52
CA GLY A 8 -3.15 26.65 -29.23
C GLY A 8 -1.85 26.28 -28.52
N ALA A 9 -0.71 26.85 -28.95
CA ALA A 9 0.58 26.65 -28.30
C ALA A 9 0.64 27.26 -26.89
N PHE A 10 -0.04 28.40 -26.67
CA PHE A 10 -0.09 29.07 -25.37
C PHE A 10 -0.94 28.31 -24.35
N SER A 11 -2.15 27.86 -24.73
CA SER A 11 -2.99 27.02 -23.88
C SER A 11 -2.33 25.70 -23.50
N ASN A 12 -1.61 25.07 -24.43
CA ASN A 12 -0.90 23.81 -24.14
C ASN A 12 0.31 24.02 -23.21
N ARG A 13 1.03 25.15 -23.30
CA ARG A 13 2.11 25.48 -22.36
C ARG A 13 1.59 25.77 -20.95
N LEU A 14 0.45 26.46 -20.83
CA LEU A 14 -0.20 26.70 -19.54
C LEU A 14 -0.73 25.41 -18.89
N SER A 15 -1.22 24.44 -19.67
CA SER A 15 -1.68 23.16 -19.11
C SER A 15 -0.52 22.29 -18.63
N LEU A 16 0.58 22.22 -19.39
CA LEU A 16 1.78 21.44 -19.04
C LEU A 16 2.50 21.98 -17.81
N THR A 17 2.63 23.31 -17.70
CA THR A 17 3.21 23.95 -16.51
C THR A 17 2.42 23.64 -15.25
N ASN A 18 1.08 23.65 -15.33
CA ASN A 18 0.21 23.26 -14.21
C ASN A 18 0.32 21.76 -13.84
N ILE A 19 0.59 20.87 -14.79
CA ILE A 19 0.79 19.44 -14.52
C ILE A 19 2.15 19.22 -13.85
N ALA A 20 3.21 19.87 -14.34
CA ALA A 20 4.55 19.79 -13.75
C ALA A 20 4.55 20.27 -12.29
N SER A 21 3.94 21.44 -12.02
CA SER A 21 3.83 21.96 -10.65
C SER A 21 3.02 21.05 -9.72
N LYS A 22 1.98 20.37 -10.23
CA LYS A 22 1.21 19.40 -9.45
C LYS A 22 1.97 18.10 -9.21
N ALA A 23 2.79 17.65 -10.16
CA ALA A 23 3.63 16.47 -10.01
C ALA A 23 4.75 16.69 -8.98
N ASP A 24 5.39 17.86 -8.97
CA ASP A 24 6.42 18.22 -7.98
C ASP A 24 5.86 18.34 -6.55
N ALA A 25 4.60 18.77 -6.43
CA ALA A 25 3.88 18.80 -5.15
C ALA A 25 3.40 17.41 -4.70
N TYR A 26 3.30 16.44 -5.62
CA TYR A 26 2.82 15.10 -5.33
C TYR A 26 3.98 14.14 -4.99
N LYS A 27 4.28 14.05 -3.69
CA LYS A 27 5.14 13.00 -3.13
C LYS A 27 4.25 11.95 -2.46
N PRO A 28 3.85 10.87 -3.14
CA PRO A 28 3.03 9.84 -2.50
C PRO A 28 3.81 9.26 -1.33
N LYS A 29 3.16 9.16 -0.16
CA LYS A 29 3.74 8.42 0.96
C LYS A 29 4.10 7.01 0.48
N PRO A 30 5.30 6.50 0.81
CA PRO A 30 5.68 5.14 0.41
C PRO A 30 4.64 4.16 0.94
N LYS A 31 4.07 3.35 0.05
CA LYS A 31 3.08 2.34 0.45
C LYS A 31 3.79 1.26 1.25
N THR A 32 3.35 1.04 2.48
CA THR A 32 3.83 -0.05 3.32
C THR A 32 3.54 -1.40 2.67
N THR A 33 4.61 -2.09 2.26
CA THR A 33 4.50 -3.42 1.63
C THR A 33 4.47 -4.53 2.68
N TYR A 34 4.06 -5.74 2.27
CA TYR A 34 4.10 -6.88 3.18
C TYR A 34 5.52 -7.27 3.58
N ASN A 35 6.51 -7.04 2.71
CA ASN A 35 7.90 -7.34 3.05
C ASN A 35 8.40 -6.41 4.17
N MET A 36 8.07 -5.11 4.11
CA MET A 36 8.43 -4.18 5.18
C MET A 36 7.83 -4.59 6.53
N ILE A 37 6.59 -5.07 6.55
CA ILE A 37 5.94 -5.57 7.77
C ILE A 37 6.64 -6.84 8.27
N LYS A 38 7.00 -7.78 7.37
CA LYS A 38 7.73 -8.99 7.74
C LYS A 38 9.11 -8.67 8.33
N ASP A 39 9.84 -7.78 7.68
CA ASP A 39 11.19 -7.39 8.11
C ASP A 39 11.15 -6.70 9.47
N TYR A 40 10.16 -5.83 9.71
CA TYR A 40 9.95 -5.21 11.02
C TYR A 40 9.73 -6.26 12.11
N VAL A 41 8.82 -7.21 11.88
CA VAL A 41 8.49 -8.25 12.85
C VAL A 41 9.68 -9.17 13.10
N PHE A 42 10.41 -9.54 12.04
CA PHE A 42 11.61 -10.36 12.15
C PHE A 42 12.70 -9.67 12.97
N ASN A 43 13.00 -8.40 12.67
CA ASN A 43 14.05 -7.66 13.37
C ASN A 43 13.71 -7.37 14.84
N LYS A 44 12.42 -7.22 15.17
CA LYS A 44 11.98 -6.88 16.53
C LYS A 44 11.72 -8.09 17.43
N TYR A 45 11.14 -9.14 16.88
CA TYR A 45 10.70 -10.31 17.66
C TYR A 45 11.39 -11.62 17.28
N SER A 46 12.30 -11.60 16.30
CA SER A 46 13.09 -12.75 15.86
C SER A 46 12.26 -13.92 15.32
N PHE A 47 11.08 -13.65 14.74
CA PHE A 47 10.28 -14.65 14.04
C PHE A 47 9.67 -14.14 12.74
N ASN A 48 9.42 -15.06 11.82
CA ASN A 48 8.80 -14.77 10.53
C ASN A 48 7.26 -14.81 10.61
N VAL A 49 6.60 -13.91 9.88
CA VAL A 49 5.14 -13.90 9.71
C VAL A 49 4.75 -14.17 8.27
N HIS A 50 3.71 -14.98 8.09
CA HIS A 50 3.19 -15.29 6.76
C HIS A 50 2.36 -14.13 6.21
N SER A 51 2.37 -13.92 4.90
CA SER A 51 1.54 -12.87 4.25
C SER A 51 0.05 -13.03 4.53
N ALA A 52 -0.42 -14.28 4.65
CA ALA A 52 -1.82 -14.59 4.99
C ALA A 52 -2.22 -14.05 6.36
N TYR A 53 -1.30 -14.09 7.34
CA TYR A 53 -1.54 -13.59 8.69
C TYR A 53 -1.65 -12.08 8.72
N ILE A 54 -0.76 -11.40 7.97
CA ILE A 54 -0.84 -9.95 7.78
C ILE A 54 -2.20 -9.59 7.17
N ALA A 55 -2.65 -10.35 6.17
CA ALA A 55 -3.92 -10.11 5.51
C ALA A 55 -5.13 -10.31 6.43
N GLU A 56 -5.08 -11.34 7.28
CA GLU A 56 -6.12 -11.61 8.27
C GLU A 56 -6.23 -10.49 9.31
N VAL A 57 -5.09 -10.05 9.87
CA VAL A 57 -5.05 -8.93 10.82
C VAL A 57 -5.56 -7.64 10.16
N LYS A 58 -5.12 -7.33 8.94
CA LYS A 58 -5.63 -6.17 8.18
C LYS A 58 -7.15 -6.24 7.96
N ARG A 59 -7.67 -7.42 7.59
CA ARG A 59 -9.12 -7.64 7.41
C ARG A 59 -9.88 -7.40 8.71
N SER A 60 -9.37 -7.87 9.85
CA SER A 60 -9.99 -7.64 11.17
C SER A 60 -10.04 -6.16 11.59
N LEU A 61 -9.16 -5.33 11.03
CA LEU A 61 -9.09 -3.88 11.28
C LEU A 61 -9.87 -3.07 10.23
N GLY A 62 -10.55 -3.72 9.28
CA GLY A 62 -11.30 -3.04 8.21
C GLY A 62 -10.42 -2.39 7.14
N LEU A 63 -9.13 -2.72 7.08
CA LEU A 63 -8.23 -2.18 6.06
C LEU A 63 -8.51 -2.77 4.67
N PRO A 64 -8.39 -1.97 3.60
CA PRO A 64 -8.65 -2.45 2.25
C PRO A 64 -7.70 -3.60 1.88
N MET A 65 -8.31 -4.69 1.41
CA MET A 65 -7.64 -5.87 0.88
C MET A 65 -7.98 -6.01 -0.59
N PHE A 66 -6.95 -6.18 -1.41
CA PHE A 66 -7.15 -6.63 -2.79
C PHE A 66 -7.18 -8.15 -2.81
N ASP A 67 -8.16 -8.71 -3.52
CA ASP A 67 -8.23 -10.15 -3.71
C ASP A 67 -7.04 -10.65 -4.51
N ALA A 68 -6.52 -11.82 -4.12
CA ALA A 68 -5.47 -12.46 -4.89
C ALA A 68 -6.07 -12.93 -6.23
N PRO A 69 -5.48 -12.60 -7.38
CA PRO A 69 -6.00 -13.01 -8.69
C PRO A 69 -6.05 -14.54 -8.85
N ASN A 70 -5.30 -15.28 -8.03
CA ASN A 70 -5.20 -16.73 -8.04
C ASN A 70 -5.97 -17.36 -6.86
N ALA A 71 -7.09 -16.74 -6.44
CA ALA A 71 -7.90 -17.27 -5.34
C ALA A 71 -8.46 -18.66 -5.72
N VAL A 72 -8.09 -19.69 -4.95
CA VAL A 72 -8.65 -21.03 -5.11
C VAL A 72 -10.01 -21.09 -4.41
N GLU A 73 -11.03 -21.64 -5.09
CA GLU A 73 -12.40 -21.75 -4.55
C GLU A 73 -12.48 -22.65 -3.31
N THR A 74 -11.65 -23.71 -3.26
CA THR A 74 -11.62 -24.66 -2.16
C THR A 74 -10.20 -24.84 -1.63
N LEU A 75 -10.02 -24.64 -0.33
CA LEU A 75 -8.74 -24.86 0.32
C LEU A 75 -8.52 -26.37 0.51
N LYS A 76 -7.36 -26.86 0.09
CA LYS A 76 -6.95 -28.26 0.31
C LYS A 76 -6.79 -28.61 1.79
N SER A 77 -6.60 -27.62 2.66
CA SER A 77 -6.49 -27.79 4.11
C SER A 77 -7.01 -26.55 4.85
N PRO A 78 -7.47 -26.69 6.11
CA PRO A 78 -7.85 -25.55 6.94
C PRO A 78 -6.66 -24.58 7.06
N ARG A 79 -6.89 -23.29 6.81
CA ARG A 79 -5.85 -22.27 7.04
C ARG A 79 -5.55 -22.21 8.54
N LYS A 80 -4.27 -22.25 8.88
CA LYS A 80 -3.83 -21.88 10.22
C LYS A 80 -4.02 -20.38 10.39
N HIS A 81 -4.53 -19.97 11.55
CA HIS A 81 -4.67 -18.58 11.94
C HIS A 81 -3.38 -18.10 12.63
N PRO A 82 -3.08 -16.79 12.62
CA PRO A 82 -1.96 -16.26 13.36
C PRO A 82 -2.12 -16.48 14.86
N THR A 83 -1.02 -16.73 15.55
CA THR A 83 -1.02 -16.79 17.01
C THR A 83 -1.23 -15.39 17.62
N PRO A 84 -1.68 -15.27 18.88
CA PRO A 84 -1.85 -13.98 19.52
C PRO A 84 -0.58 -13.10 19.49
N ILE A 85 0.60 -13.70 19.65
CA ILE A 85 1.89 -13.01 19.56
C ILE A 85 2.12 -12.45 18.15
N GLN A 86 1.80 -13.23 17.10
CA GLN A 86 1.89 -12.76 15.72
C GLN A 86 0.90 -11.62 15.44
N ILE A 87 -0.31 -11.69 15.99
CA ILE A 87 -1.31 -10.61 15.83
C ILE A 87 -0.78 -9.31 16.45
N VAL A 88 -0.24 -9.36 17.67
CA VAL A 88 0.34 -8.19 18.35
C VAL A 88 1.50 -7.61 17.54
N ALA A 89 2.46 -8.45 17.13
CA ALA A 89 3.61 -8.01 16.34
C ALA A 89 3.21 -7.37 15.01
N ILE A 90 2.22 -7.94 14.31
CA ILE A 90 1.69 -7.38 13.05
C ILE A 90 0.99 -6.04 13.32
N LYS A 91 0.15 -5.93 14.35
CA LYS A 91 -0.53 -4.67 14.69
C LYS A 91 0.49 -3.57 15.00
N GLU A 92 1.52 -3.89 15.77
CA GLU A 92 2.58 -2.94 16.12
C GLU A 92 3.35 -2.47 14.89
N ALA A 93 3.66 -3.38 13.95
CA ALA A 93 4.27 -3.02 12.67
C ALA A 93 3.35 -2.10 11.84
N LEU A 94 2.04 -2.37 11.80
CA LEU A 94 1.07 -1.53 11.10
C LEU A 94 1.02 -0.11 11.67
N SER A 95 1.03 0.03 13.01
CA SER A 95 1.11 1.33 13.68
C SER A 95 2.44 2.04 13.41
N HIS A 96 3.57 1.30 13.42
CA HIS A 96 4.89 1.87 13.13
C HIS A 96 4.96 2.50 11.73
N PHE A 97 4.27 1.90 10.76
CA PHE A 97 4.22 2.40 9.39
C PHE A 97 3.01 3.31 9.10
N GLU A 98 2.34 3.82 10.13
CA GLU A 98 1.16 4.71 10.00
C GLU A 98 0.05 4.14 9.10
N VAL A 99 -0.11 2.81 9.09
CA VAL A 99 -1.18 2.14 8.31
C VAL A 99 -2.50 2.15 9.08
N ILE A 100 -2.41 2.14 10.42
CA ILE A 100 -3.53 2.22 11.37
C ILE A 100 -3.26 3.28 12.42
#